data_AF-A0A5B7YHQ6-F1
#
_entry.id   AF-A0A5B7YHQ6-F1
#
_cell.length_a   1.000
_cell.length_b   1.000
_cell.length_c   1.000
_cell.angle_alpha   90.00
_cell.angle_beta   90.00
_cell.angle_gamma   90.00
#
_symmetry.space_group_name_H-M   'P 1'
#
loop_
_entity.id
_entity.type
_entity.pdbx_description
1 polymer ?
#
loop_
_entity_poly.entity_id
_entity_poly.type
_entity_poly.pdbx_seq_one_letter_code
_entity_poly.pdbx_strand_id
1 'polypeptide(L)'
;MSEAYDIYHLKYEVLLRLSKDTKTQVPEHLVDKYQQISSSFRRLINKRDIRRAARENDPRLLKESWKEIGNAAKDLLCNNWYTHVAIITCDSAVEAVRLSTSINMQWFLNGARNIDVNEPSERSTAHLDIIRVRERHYLYVLGGFYSIEDSKFVGVKE
;
A
#
# COMPACT_ATOMS: atom_id res chain seq x y z
N MET A 1 -16.81 13.48 15.55
CA MET A 1 -17.29 13.98 14.24
C MET A 1 -16.71 13.05 13.22
N SER A 2 -17.56 12.39 12.45
CA SER A 2 -17.14 11.43 11.43
C SER A 2 -16.43 12.15 10.28
N GLU A 3 -15.38 11.53 9.75
CA GLU A 3 -14.66 12.00 8.57
C GLU A 3 -14.86 11.02 7.41
N ALA A 4 -14.76 11.52 6.18
CA ALA A 4 -14.69 10.69 4.99
C ALA A 4 -13.24 10.29 4.72
N TYR A 5 -13.03 8.99 4.51
CA TYR A 5 -11.75 8.37 4.20
C TYR A 5 -11.83 7.72 2.81
N ASP A 6 -11.03 8.21 1.86
CA ASP A 6 -10.85 7.53 0.58
C ASP A 6 -9.86 6.38 0.77
N ILE A 7 -10.24 5.17 0.36
CA ILE A 7 -9.43 3.97 0.52
C ILE A 7 -8.83 3.57 -0.82
N TYR A 8 -7.53 3.30 -0.80
CA TYR A 8 -6.74 2.94 -1.96
C TYR A 8 -6.02 1.61 -1.74
N HIS A 9 -6.38 0.59 -2.51
CA HIS A 9 -5.73 -0.71 -2.44
C HIS A 9 -4.57 -0.83 -3.40
N LEU A 10 -3.43 -1.32 -2.91
CA LEU A 10 -2.27 -1.62 -3.75
C LEU A 10 -2.58 -2.82 -4.66
N LYS A 11 -2.25 -2.71 -5.95
CA LYS A 11 -2.28 -3.83 -6.93
C LYS A 11 -1.17 -4.86 -6.68
N TYR A 12 -1.06 -5.33 -5.44
CA TYR A 12 0.10 -6.06 -4.94
C TYR A 12 0.34 -7.39 -5.65
N GLU A 13 -0.69 -8.19 -5.96
CA GLU A 13 -0.47 -9.45 -6.70
C GLU A 13 0.13 -9.20 -8.09
N VAL A 14 -0.33 -8.14 -8.77
CA VAL A 14 0.17 -7.75 -10.09
C VAL A 14 1.61 -7.30 -9.96
N LEU A 15 1.91 -6.40 -9.04
CA LEU A 15 3.25 -5.90 -8.78
C LEU A 15 4.22 -7.00 -8.32
N LEU A 16 3.74 -7.96 -7.53
CA LEU A 16 4.53 -9.11 -7.09
C LEU A 16 4.91 -9.98 -8.27
N ARG A 17 3.96 -10.29 -9.16
CA ARG A 17 4.23 -11.01 -10.41
C ARG A 17 5.23 -10.25 -11.27
N LEU A 18 5.00 -8.96 -11.54
CA LEU A 18 5.93 -8.12 -12.30
C LEU A 18 7.34 -8.12 -11.66
N SER A 19 7.44 -8.04 -10.34
CA SER A 19 8.75 -8.00 -9.67
C SER A 19 9.55 -9.31 -9.77
N LYS A 20 8.85 -10.44 -9.98
CA LYS A 20 9.40 -11.81 -10.03
C LYS A 20 9.57 -12.34 -11.45
N ASP A 21 8.73 -11.90 -12.38
CA ASP A 21 8.70 -12.43 -13.73
C ASP A 21 9.80 -11.79 -14.57
N THR A 22 10.87 -12.56 -14.78
CA THR A 22 12.01 -12.20 -15.61
C THR A 22 11.84 -12.63 -17.07
N LYS A 23 10.75 -13.32 -17.41
CA LYS A 23 10.55 -13.95 -18.74
C LYS A 23 9.53 -13.22 -19.61
N THR A 24 8.76 -12.28 -19.06
CA THR A 24 7.84 -11.45 -19.86
C THR A 24 8.65 -10.50 -20.75
N GLN A 25 8.50 -10.62 -22.07
CA GLN A 25 9.03 -9.63 -23.01
C GLN A 25 8.26 -8.32 -22.82
N VAL A 26 8.91 -7.35 -22.16
CA VAL A 26 8.39 -5.99 -22.03
C VAL A 26 8.73 -5.24 -23.33
N PRO A 27 7.76 -4.59 -23.99
CA PRO A 27 8.05 -3.73 -25.14
C PRO A 27 9.12 -2.70 -24.80
N GLU A 28 10.07 -2.44 -25.70
CA GLU A 28 11.25 -1.59 -25.44
C GLU A 28 10.89 -0.21 -24.86
N HIS A 29 9.84 0.42 -25.40
CA HIS A 29 9.32 1.71 -24.93
C HIS A 29 8.70 1.70 -23.53
N LEU A 30 8.49 0.53 -22.92
CA LEU A 30 7.93 0.35 -21.56
C LEU A 30 8.96 -0.17 -20.56
N VAL A 31 10.19 -0.48 -21.00
CA VAL A 31 11.23 -1.08 -20.14
C VAL A 31 11.55 -0.17 -18.96
N ASP A 32 11.77 1.11 -19.20
CA ASP A 32 12.11 2.07 -18.13
C ASP A 32 11.00 2.19 -17.10
N LYS A 33 9.76 2.29 -17.59
CA LYS A 33 8.56 2.34 -16.73
C LYS A 33 8.44 1.07 -15.89
N TYR A 34 8.64 -0.10 -16.50
CA TYR A 34 8.61 -1.38 -15.80
C TYR A 34 9.70 -1.49 -14.72
N GLN A 35 10.93 -1.08 -15.05
CA GLN A 35 12.05 -1.09 -14.11
C GLN A 35 11.80 -0.14 -12.93
N GLN A 36 11.29 1.06 -13.21
CA GLN A 36 10.92 2.03 -12.18
C GLN A 36 9.86 1.45 -11.24
N ILE A 37 8.77 0.90 -11.78
CA ILE A 37 7.66 0.34 -11.00
C ILE A 37 8.12 -0.85 -10.16
N SER A 38 8.90 -1.75 -10.75
CA SER A 38 9.49 -2.89 -10.05
C SER A 38 10.43 -2.45 -8.93
N SER A 39 11.23 -1.41 -9.16
CA SER A 39 12.13 -0.82 -8.16
C SER A 39 11.35 -0.20 -7.00
N SER A 40 10.34 0.63 -7.28
CA SER A 40 9.48 1.23 -6.25
C SER A 40 8.75 0.15 -5.45
N PHE A 41 8.18 -0.87 -6.10
CA PHE A 41 7.53 -1.97 -5.38
C PHE A 41 8.50 -2.76 -4.49
N ARG A 42 9.71 -3.09 -4.98
CA ARG A 42 10.74 -3.77 -4.18
C ARG A 42 11.13 -2.95 -2.96
N ARG A 43 11.28 -1.63 -3.09
CA ARG A 43 11.56 -0.72 -1.97
C ARG A 43 10.41 -0.68 -0.98
N LEU A 44 9.16 -0.59 -1.45
CA LEU A 44 7.96 -0.58 -0.61
C LEU A 44 7.87 -1.82 0.30
N ILE A 45 8.19 -3.00 -0.23
CA ILE A 45 8.12 -4.26 0.53
C ILE A 45 9.42 -4.63 1.25
N ASN A 46 10.48 -3.83 1.12
CA ASN A 46 11.78 -4.14 1.69
C ASN A 46 11.80 -3.93 3.20
N LYS A 47 11.62 -5.04 3.95
CA LYS A 47 11.71 -5.05 5.41
C LYS A 47 13.15 -5.27 5.92
N ARG A 48 14.12 -5.54 5.04
CA ARG A 48 15.49 -5.89 5.46
C ARG A 48 16.19 -4.73 6.13
N ASP A 49 16.12 -3.54 5.54
CA ASP A 49 16.79 -2.36 6.07
C ASP A 49 16.16 -1.88 7.37
N ILE A 50 14.82 -1.93 7.49
CA ILE A 50 14.12 -1.70 8.78
C ILE A 50 14.61 -2.67 9.85
N ARG A 51 14.66 -3.98 9.54
CA ARG A 51 15.11 -5.00 10.51
C ARG A 51 16.57 -4.81 10.90
N ARG A 52 17.43 -4.41 9.96
CA ARG A 52 18.84 -4.10 10.23
C ARG A 52 18.93 -2.90 11.17
N ALA A 53 18.29 -1.79 10.81
CA ALA A 53 18.29 -0.56 11.62
C ALA A 53 17.78 -0.79 13.05
N ALA A 54 16.72 -1.60 13.20
CA ALA A 54 16.19 -1.96 14.51
C ALA A 54 17.16 -2.82 15.34
N ARG A 55 17.88 -3.76 14.72
CA ARG A 55 18.89 -4.59 15.42
C ARG A 55 20.12 -3.80 15.83
N GLU A 56 20.54 -2.87 14.99
CA GLU A 56 21.69 -1.99 15.23
C GLU A 56 21.33 -0.81 16.15
N ASN A 57 20.05 -0.66 16.49
CA ASN A 57 19.51 0.45 17.26
C ASN A 57 19.93 1.82 16.67
N ASP A 58 19.92 1.93 15.34
CA ASP A 58 20.27 3.14 14.60
C ASP A 58 18.98 3.90 14.20
N PRO A 59 18.63 5.00 14.90
CA PRO A 59 17.41 5.74 14.62
C PRO A 59 17.48 6.48 13.27
N ARG A 60 18.68 6.82 12.81
CA ARG A 60 18.88 7.54 11.56
C ARG A 60 18.60 6.63 10.37
N LEU A 61 19.19 5.43 10.38
CA LEU A 61 18.94 4.42 9.37
C LEU A 61 17.47 3.98 9.36
N LEU A 62 16.83 3.88 10.53
CA LEU A 62 15.41 3.55 10.64
C LEU A 62 14.53 4.62 9.98
N LYS A 63 14.81 5.89 10.27
CA LYS A 63 14.10 7.03 9.67
C LYS A 63 14.29 7.09 8.16
N GLU A 64 15.51 6.88 7.66
CA GLU A 64 15.82 6.83 6.23
C GLU A 64 15.08 5.69 5.54
N SER A 65 15.08 4.48 6.13
CA SER A 65 14.37 3.32 5.60
C SER A 65 12.85 3.58 5.47
N TRP A 66 12.24 4.20 6.47
CA TRP A 66 10.82 4.57 6.41
C TRP A 66 10.53 5.64 5.35
N LYS A 67 11.43 6.62 5.19
CA LYS A 67 11.31 7.63 4.14
C LYS A 67 11.38 7.01 2.76
N GLU A 68 12.25 6.03 2.54
CA GLU A 68 12.32 5.29 1.27
C GLU A 68 11.03 4.54 0.96
N ILE A 69 10.43 3.90 1.97
CA ILE A 69 9.13 3.21 1.85
C ILE A 69 8.02 4.20 1.52
N GLY A 70 7.98 5.35 2.20
CA GLY A 70 7.00 6.41 1.93
C GLY A 70 7.12 6.97 0.51
N ASN A 71 8.35 7.23 0.04
CA ASN A 71 8.61 7.67 -1.33
C ASN A 71 8.18 6.61 -2.36
N ALA A 72 8.48 5.33 -2.09
CA ALA A 72 8.05 4.23 -2.95
C ALA A 72 6.51 4.12 -3.04
N ALA A 73 5.82 4.30 -1.92
CA ALA A 73 4.35 4.34 -1.90
C ALA A 73 3.82 5.51 -2.74
N LYS A 74 4.42 6.71 -2.59
CA LYS A 74 4.08 7.90 -3.37
C LYS A 74 4.28 7.67 -4.87
N ASP A 75 5.41 7.12 -5.27
CA ASP A 75 5.71 6.83 -6.67
C ASP A 75 4.67 5.89 -7.28
N LEU A 76 4.33 4.82 -6.56
CA LEU A 76 3.31 3.86 -6.99
C LEU A 76 1.91 4.50 -7.06
N LEU A 77 1.57 5.37 -6.12
CA LEU A 77 0.31 6.13 -6.12
C LEU A 77 0.22 7.05 -7.33
N CYS A 78 1.23 7.89 -7.58
CA CYS A 78 1.30 8.79 -8.74
C CYS A 78 1.26 8.05 -10.08
N ASN A 79 1.71 6.80 -10.11
CA ASN A 79 1.69 5.95 -11.29
C ASN A 79 0.42 5.06 -11.40
N ASN A 80 -0.63 5.32 -10.61
CA ASN A 80 -1.90 4.59 -10.62
C ASN A 80 -1.78 3.09 -10.31
N TRP A 81 -0.83 2.71 -9.46
CA TRP A 81 -0.68 1.35 -8.93
C TRP A 81 -1.49 1.08 -7.67
N TYR A 82 -2.17 2.12 -7.18
CA TYR A 82 -3.23 2.03 -6.20
C TYR A 82 -4.57 2.23 -6.88
N THR A 83 -5.55 1.40 -6.52
CA THR A 83 -6.95 1.53 -6.99
C THR A 83 -7.77 2.17 -5.89
N HIS A 84 -8.46 3.27 -6.19
CA HIS A 84 -9.48 3.80 -5.28
C HIS A 84 -10.66 2.83 -5.21
N VAL A 85 -11.01 2.36 -4.02
CA VAL A 85 -12.01 1.30 -3.85
C VAL A 85 -13.27 1.76 -3.13
N ALA A 86 -13.16 2.70 -2.20
CA ALA A 86 -14.30 3.10 -1.38
C ALA A 86 -14.07 4.46 -0.74
N ILE A 87 -15.19 5.13 -0.43
CA ILE A 87 -15.24 6.26 0.48
C ILE A 87 -15.98 5.78 1.73
N ILE A 88 -15.32 5.80 2.88
CA ILE A 88 -15.88 5.34 4.16
C ILE A 88 -16.03 6.54 5.08
N THR A 89 -17.25 6.76 5.60
CA THR A 89 -17.50 7.81 6.61
C THR A 89 -17.55 7.17 8.00
N CYS A 90 -16.58 7.47 8.85
CA CYS A 90 -16.47 6.90 10.20
C CYS A 90 -15.66 7.80 11.14
N ASP A 91 -15.47 7.40 12.40
CA ASP A 91 -14.85 8.28 13.40
C ASP A 91 -13.31 8.23 13.40
N SER A 92 -12.69 7.24 12.73
CA SER A 92 -11.22 7.14 12.68
C SER A 92 -10.69 6.40 11.46
N ALA A 93 -9.44 6.69 11.09
CA ALA A 93 -8.72 5.95 10.03
C ALA A 93 -8.56 4.45 10.35
N VAL A 94 -8.42 4.07 11.63
CA VAL A 94 -8.36 2.65 12.05
C VAL A 94 -9.68 1.95 11.75
N GLU A 95 -10.80 2.61 12.05
CA GLU A 95 -12.12 2.10 11.71
C GLU A 95 -12.32 2.00 10.20
N ALA A 96 -11.85 2.98 9.43
CA ALA A 96 -11.89 2.94 7.97
C ALA A 96 -11.13 1.73 7.39
N VAL A 97 -9.93 1.41 7.91
CA VAL A 97 -9.18 0.19 7.54
C VAL A 97 -9.98 -1.06 7.87
N ARG A 98 -10.54 -1.14 9.08
CA ARG A 98 -11.30 -2.31 9.52
C ARG A 98 -12.54 -2.53 8.65
N LEU A 99 -13.17 -1.46 8.19
CA LEU A 99 -14.31 -1.52 7.29
C LEU A 99 -13.90 -1.79 5.84
N SER A 100 -12.66 -1.54 5.45
CA SER A 100 -12.15 -1.87 4.11
C SER A 100 -11.58 -3.28 4.00
N THR A 101 -11.21 -3.94 5.10
CA THR A 101 -10.80 -5.35 5.05
C THR A 101 -11.95 -6.29 4.67
N SER A 102 -13.19 -5.96 5.06
CA SER A 102 -14.41 -6.71 4.65
C SER A 102 -14.79 -6.48 3.18
N ILE A 103 -14.33 -5.38 2.60
CA ILE A 103 -14.54 -5.02 1.19
C ILE A 103 -13.69 -5.88 0.23
N ASN A 104 -12.57 -6.45 0.71
CA ASN A 104 -11.64 -7.24 -0.10
C ASN A 104 -12.21 -8.55 -0.68
N MET A 105 -13.39 -9.01 -0.24
CA MET A 105 -13.98 -10.26 -0.73
C MET A 105 -14.68 -10.16 -2.09
N GLN A 106 -15.08 -8.97 -2.57
CA GLN A 106 -15.96 -8.87 -3.74
C GLN A 106 -15.35 -8.22 -4.99
N TRP A 107 -14.26 -7.45 -4.90
CA TRP A 107 -13.83 -6.60 -6.03
C TRP A 107 -12.57 -7.05 -6.76
N PHE A 108 -11.83 -8.04 -6.24
CA PHE A 108 -10.73 -8.66 -7.00
C PHE A 108 -11.24 -9.63 -8.08
N LEU A 109 -12.49 -10.06 -7.98
CA LEU A 109 -13.18 -10.91 -8.95
C LEU A 109 -14.47 -10.22 -9.38
N ASN A 110 -14.42 -9.31 -10.37
CA ASN A 110 -15.36 -9.30 -11.50
C ASN A 110 -15.43 -7.97 -12.25
N GLY A 111 -15.03 -8.02 -13.52
CA GLY A 111 -15.65 -7.27 -14.60
C GLY A 111 -16.88 -7.98 -15.20
N ALA A 112 -17.51 -8.92 -14.51
CA ALA A 112 -18.62 -9.73 -15.04
C ALA A 112 -19.79 -9.85 -14.06
N ARG A 113 -21.00 -9.60 -14.58
CA ARG A 113 -22.28 -9.88 -13.91
C ARG A 113 -22.43 -11.40 -13.74
N ASN A 114 -23.01 -11.80 -12.60
CA ASN A 114 -23.44 -13.15 -12.21
C ASN A 114 -22.33 -14.14 -11.82
N ILE A 115 -21.96 -14.21 -10.54
CA ILE A 115 -21.31 -15.39 -9.95
C ILE A 115 -21.85 -15.63 -8.53
N ASP A 116 -22.33 -16.85 -8.29
CA ASP A 116 -22.67 -17.40 -6.97
C ASP A 116 -21.43 -17.50 -6.07
N VAL A 117 -21.60 -17.14 -4.80
CA VAL A 117 -20.55 -17.08 -3.79
C VAL A 117 -20.08 -18.49 -3.41
N ASN A 118 -18.89 -18.87 -3.87
CA ASN A 118 -18.11 -19.94 -3.27
C ASN A 118 -17.09 -19.31 -2.29
N GLU A 119 -16.91 -19.96 -1.14
CA GLU A 119 -16.19 -19.50 0.06
C GLU A 119 -14.84 -18.79 -0.19
N PRO A 120 -14.46 -17.81 0.66
CA PRO A 120 -13.31 -16.92 0.41
C PRO A 120 -11.95 -17.60 0.58
N SER A 121 -11.01 -17.26 -0.31
CA SER A 121 -9.57 -17.45 -0.06
C SER A 121 -8.95 -16.16 0.50
N GLU A 122 -8.09 -16.34 1.51
CA GLU A 122 -7.49 -15.29 2.33
C GLU A 122 -6.65 -14.27 1.54
N ARG A 123 -6.99 -12.98 1.67
CA ARG A 123 -6.02 -11.89 1.66
C ARG A 123 -6.09 -11.17 3.01
N SER A 124 -5.26 -11.59 3.95
CA SER A 124 -5.46 -11.31 5.38
C SER A 124 -4.98 -9.94 5.88
N THR A 125 -4.55 -8.97 5.07
CA THR A 125 -4.14 -7.66 5.59
C THR A 125 -4.29 -6.51 4.60
N ALA A 126 -4.91 -5.39 5.00
CA ALA A 126 -4.86 -4.07 4.33
C ALA A 126 -3.45 -3.43 4.33
N HIS A 127 -2.41 -4.19 4.70
CA HIS A 127 -1.05 -3.71 4.86
C HIS A 127 -0.52 -3.18 3.53
N LEU A 128 0.08 -1.98 3.58
CA LEU A 128 0.54 -1.20 2.43
C LEU A 128 -0.56 -0.51 1.62
N ASP A 129 -1.82 -0.53 2.07
CA ASP A 129 -2.86 0.30 1.48
C ASP A 129 -2.71 1.77 1.90
N ILE A 130 -3.29 2.65 1.12
CA ILE A 130 -3.29 4.09 1.37
C ILE A 130 -4.69 4.53 1.76
N ILE A 131 -4.76 5.41 2.76
CA ILE A 131 -5.97 6.14 3.11
C ILE A 131 -5.71 7.61 2.85
N ARG A 132 -6.65 8.28 2.19
CA ARG A 132 -6.63 9.73 2.07
C ARG A 132 -7.72 10.33 2.96
N VAL A 133 -7.34 11.36 3.71
CA VAL A 133 -8.25 12.16 4.51
C VAL A 133 -7.73 13.59 4.54
N ARG A 134 -8.62 14.57 4.36
CA ARG A 134 -8.26 16.01 4.30
C ARG A 134 -7.06 16.28 3.40
N GLU A 135 -7.09 15.75 2.17
CA GLU A 135 -6.03 15.96 1.16
C GLU A 135 -4.64 15.38 1.50
N ARG A 136 -4.53 14.51 2.52
CA ARG A 136 -3.26 13.86 2.91
C ARG A 136 -3.34 12.35 2.79
N HIS A 137 -2.23 11.71 2.45
CA HIS A 137 -2.15 10.27 2.25
C HIS A 137 -1.37 9.59 3.36
N TYR A 138 -1.96 8.50 3.86
CA TYR A 138 -1.43 7.73 4.96
C TYR A 138 -1.27 6.29 4.52
N LEU A 139 -0.02 5.82 4.50
CA LEU A 139 0.31 4.41 4.25
C LEU A 139 0.04 3.61 5.52
N TYR A 140 -0.85 2.61 5.43
CA TYR A 140 -1.10 1.70 6.54
C TYR A 140 0.00 0.64 6.62
N VAL A 141 0.74 0.64 7.72
CA VAL A 141 1.87 -0.27 7.96
C VAL A 141 1.71 -0.97 9.30
N LEU A 142 2.54 -2.00 9.53
CA LEU A 142 2.57 -2.67 10.82
C LEU A 142 3.01 -1.64 11.88
N GLY A 143 2.14 -1.33 12.84
CA GLY A 143 2.40 -0.33 13.87
C GLY A 143 1.70 1.02 13.67
N GLY A 144 0.91 1.20 12.60
CA GLY A 144 0.03 2.38 12.46
C GLY A 144 0.05 2.98 11.06
N PHE A 145 0.00 4.31 11.02
CA PHE A 145 -0.08 5.08 9.77
C PHE A 145 1.19 5.90 9.56
N TYR A 146 1.74 5.84 8.36
CA TYR A 146 2.85 6.67 7.93
C TYR A 146 2.34 7.77 6.99
N SER A 147 2.48 9.03 7.38
CA SER A 147 2.18 10.20 6.54
C SER A 147 3.18 10.25 5.39
N ILE A 148 2.68 10.12 4.16
CA ILE A 148 3.51 10.13 2.95
C ILE A 148 4.08 11.53 2.72
N GLU A 149 3.28 12.57 2.93
CA GLU A 149 3.70 13.96 2.74
C GLU A 149 4.72 14.40 3.78
N ASP A 150 4.51 14.07 5.05
CA ASP A 150 5.39 14.54 6.14
C ASP A 150 6.55 13.59 6.44
N SER A 151 6.57 12.40 5.83
CA SER A 151 7.56 11.35 6.09
C SER A 151 7.68 10.97 7.58
N LYS A 152 6.55 10.78 8.26
CA LYS A 152 6.50 10.47 9.71
C LYS A 152 5.35 9.55 10.09
N PHE A 153 5.51 8.81 11.19
CA PHE A 153 4.40 8.06 11.80
C PHE A 153 3.39 8.97 12.48
N VAL A 154 2.12 8.58 12.43
CA VAL A 154 1.01 9.24 13.09
C VAL A 154 0.47 8.32 14.18
N GLY A 155 0.25 8.85 15.38
CA GLY A 155 -0.36 8.13 16.49
C GLY A 155 0.59 7.33 17.38
N VAL A 156 1.91 7.41 17.16
CA VAL A 156 2.89 6.98 18.17
C VAL A 156 2.94 8.10 19.22
N LYS A 157 2.37 7.85 20.41
CA LYS A 157 2.71 8.67 21.57
C LYS A 157 4.21 8.47 21.83
N GLU A 158 4.97 9.57 21.79
CA GLU A 158 6.26 9.63 22.48
C GLU A 158 6.05 9.45 23.99
#